data_AF-A0A251X633-F1
#
_entry.id   AF-A0A251X633-F1
#
_cell.length_a   1.000
_cell.length_b   1.000
_cell.length_c   1.000
_cell.angle_alpha   90.00
_cell.angle_beta   90.00
_cell.angle_gamma   90.00
#
_symmetry.space_group_name_H-M   'P 1'
#
loop_
_entity.id
_entity.type
_entity.pdbx_description
1 polymer ?
#
loop_
_entity_poly.entity_id
_entity_poly.type
_entity_poly.pdbx_seq_one_letter_code
_entity_poly.pdbx_strand_id
1 'polypeptide(L)'
;MAEVEEKITHAINIINNFINSGVSSDIKQQAQAIVIIPRLFRVSFIMGGKTGAGLLLFRLPDGTWSSPLFVLLSGGSLGLQLGASSSDVLLLFRSAADLDVLENGKVTLTAIAAVAVGNFGKASVAATDIRFKADIYAWLRQRGLFLGVALEGALLDLDMPTMQAFYAPNEINFNALRYGTLIHTHSLVGELRELLKGWE
;
A
#
# COMPACT_ATOMS: atom_id res chain seq x y z
N MET A 1 3.36 16.69 -12.29
CA MET A 1 2.21 17.17 -11.49
C MET A 1 0.94 16.37 -11.76
N ALA A 2 0.34 16.42 -12.96
CA ALA A 2 -0.92 15.71 -13.27
C ALA A 2 -0.92 14.20 -12.93
N GLU A 3 0.16 13.47 -13.24
CA GLU A 3 0.27 12.04 -12.92
C GLU A 3 0.25 11.77 -11.40
N VAL A 4 0.83 12.67 -10.60
CA VAL A 4 0.87 12.54 -9.14
C VAL A 4 -0.50 12.81 -8.52
N GLU A 5 -1.22 13.80 -9.05
CA GLU A 5 -2.59 14.11 -8.63
C GLU A 5 -3.56 12.95 -8.94
N GLU A 6 -3.42 12.33 -10.12
CA GLU A 6 -4.18 11.12 -10.49
C GLU A 6 -3.90 9.98 -9.49
N LYS A 7 -2.63 9.75 -9.14
CA LYS A 7 -2.23 8.72 -8.16
C LYS A 7 -2.89 8.95 -6.79
N ILE A 8 -2.88 10.19 -6.28
CA ILE A 8 -3.49 10.52 -4.99
C ILE A 8 -5.02 10.38 -5.05
N THR A 9 -5.65 10.86 -6.12
CA THR A 9 -7.10 10.75 -6.32
C THR A 9 -7.55 9.28 -6.37
N HIS A 10 -6.79 8.43 -7.06
CA HIS A 10 -7.06 7.00 -7.07
C HIS A 10 -6.85 6.36 -5.70
N ALA A 11 -5.83 6.74 -4.94
CA ALA A 11 -5.62 6.25 -3.58
C ALA A 11 -6.80 6.61 -2.66
N ILE A 12 -7.27 7.86 -2.70
CA ILE A 12 -8.48 8.34 -1.99
C ILE A 12 -9.68 7.45 -2.29
N ASN A 13 -9.95 7.19 -3.57
CA ASN A 13 -11.06 6.34 -3.99
C ASN A 13 -10.91 4.89 -3.48
N ILE A 14 -9.69 4.36 -3.47
CA ILE A 14 -9.43 3.00 -3.00
C ILE A 14 -9.63 2.89 -1.49
N ILE A 15 -9.13 3.85 -0.70
CA ILE A 15 -9.34 3.85 0.75
C ILE A 15 -10.84 3.89 1.05
N ASN A 16 -11.60 4.78 0.41
CA ASN A 16 -13.06 4.84 0.57
C ASN A 16 -13.72 3.49 0.29
N ASN A 17 -13.32 2.81 -0.78
CA ASN A 17 -13.82 1.46 -1.08
C ASN A 17 -13.50 0.46 0.03
N PHE A 18 -12.29 0.49 0.60
CA PHE A 18 -11.87 -0.44 1.67
C PHE A 18 -12.50 -0.13 3.02
N ILE A 19 -12.68 1.15 3.39
CA ILE A 19 -13.44 1.57 4.57
C ILE A 19 -14.84 0.94 4.51
N ASN A 20 -15.47 1.00 3.34
CA ASN A 20 -16.83 0.53 3.12
C ASN A 20 -16.94 -0.99 2.91
N SER A 21 -15.84 -1.71 2.64
CA SER A 21 -15.86 -3.13 2.28
C SER A 21 -15.54 -4.10 3.43
N GLY A 22 -15.47 -3.61 4.69
CA GLY A 22 -15.44 -4.49 5.87
C GLY A 22 -14.08 -4.73 6.54
N VAL A 23 -13.13 -3.79 6.45
CA VAL A 23 -11.98 -3.80 7.38
C VAL A 23 -12.50 -3.54 8.80
N SER A 24 -12.30 -4.46 9.73
CA SER A 24 -12.80 -4.31 11.10
C SER A 24 -12.11 -3.16 11.84
N SER A 25 -12.82 -2.50 12.75
CA SER A 25 -12.30 -1.40 13.58
C SER A 25 -11.01 -1.80 14.31
N ASP A 26 -10.94 -3.02 14.85
CA ASP A 26 -9.80 -3.50 15.63
C ASP A 26 -8.52 -3.54 14.79
N ILE A 27 -8.63 -3.94 13.52
CA ILE A 27 -7.50 -3.96 12.58
C ILE A 27 -7.09 -2.53 12.25
N LYS A 28 -8.05 -1.62 11.99
CA LYS A 28 -7.75 -0.22 11.68
C LYS A 28 -7.00 0.45 12.83
N GLN A 29 -7.43 0.23 14.07
CA GLN A 29 -6.83 0.81 15.26
C GLN A 29 -5.41 0.26 15.55
N GLN A 30 -5.10 -0.95 15.08
CA GLN A 30 -3.77 -1.54 15.23
C GLN A 30 -2.79 -1.10 14.13
N ALA A 31 -3.25 -0.46 13.06
CA ALA A 31 -2.39 -0.02 11.97
C ALA A 31 -1.46 1.12 12.42
N GLN A 32 -0.16 0.91 12.24
CA GLN A 32 0.91 1.90 12.42
C GLN A 32 1.36 2.50 11.08
N ALA A 33 1.10 1.82 9.97
CA ALA A 33 1.20 2.41 8.65
C ALA A 33 0.24 1.79 7.65
N ILE A 34 -0.03 2.54 6.59
CA ILE A 34 -0.90 2.15 5.48
C ILE A 34 -0.13 2.32 4.18
N VAL A 35 -0.13 1.29 3.35
CA VAL A 35 0.33 1.37 1.96
C VAL A 35 -0.85 1.12 1.03
N ILE A 36 -1.08 2.03 0.09
CA ILE A 36 -2.13 1.92 -0.92
C ILE A 36 -1.50 1.91 -2.30
N ILE A 37 -1.78 0.88 -3.09
CA ILE A 37 -1.25 0.73 -4.45
C ILE A 37 -2.42 0.64 -5.42
N PRO A 38 -2.83 1.77 -6.03
CA PRO A 38 -3.80 1.76 -7.11
C PRO A 38 -3.27 1.01 -8.33
N ARG A 39 -4.13 0.20 -8.94
CA ARG A 39 -3.87 -0.42 -10.25
C ARG A 39 -2.52 -1.18 -10.31
N LEU A 40 -2.18 -1.96 -9.29
CA LEU A 40 -1.06 -2.89 -9.35
C LEU A 40 -1.25 -3.81 -10.56
N PHE A 41 -0.37 -3.66 -11.55
CA PHE A 41 -0.39 -4.45 -12.76
C PHE A 41 0.38 -5.76 -12.54
N ARG A 42 -0.20 -6.87 -12.98
CA ARG A 42 0.41 -8.20 -12.90
C ARG A 42 0.25 -8.91 -14.23
N VAL A 43 1.32 -9.51 -14.71
CA VAL A 43 1.32 -10.35 -15.91
C VAL A 43 2.25 -11.54 -15.68
N SER A 44 1.81 -12.74 -16.05
CA SER A 44 2.63 -13.95 -15.91
C SER A 44 2.29 -15.04 -16.93
N PHE A 45 3.34 -15.68 -17.45
CA PHE A 45 3.29 -16.96 -18.16
C PHE A 45 4.59 -17.72 -17.89
N ILE A 46 4.60 -18.65 -16.92
CA ILE A 46 5.80 -19.35 -16.38
C ILE A 46 6.73 -18.42 -15.60
N MET A 47 7.04 -17.25 -16.17
CA MET A 47 7.67 -16.11 -15.54
C MET A 47 6.72 -14.91 -15.59
N GLY A 48 6.77 -14.06 -14.57
CA GLY A 48 5.88 -12.91 -14.48
C GLY A 48 6.51 -11.72 -13.79
N GLY A 49 5.85 -10.58 -13.97
CA GLY A 49 6.20 -9.32 -13.35
C GLY A 49 4.98 -8.68 -12.71
N LYS A 50 5.24 -7.92 -11.65
CA LYS A 50 4.27 -7.03 -11.03
C LYS A 50 4.87 -5.66 -10.81
N THR A 51 4.11 -4.60 -11.05
CA THR A 51 4.55 -3.23 -10.80
C THR A 51 3.36 -2.30 -10.52
N GLY A 52 3.51 -1.39 -9.57
CA GLY A 52 2.49 -0.41 -9.23
C GLY A 52 3.06 0.68 -8.31
N ALA A 53 2.77 1.94 -8.65
CA ALA A 53 3.07 3.08 -7.80
C ALA A 53 1.95 3.28 -6.77
N GLY A 54 2.30 3.80 -5.60
CA GLY A 54 1.37 3.95 -4.50
C GLY A 54 1.79 5.01 -3.50
N LEU A 55 1.05 5.06 -2.39
CA LEU A 55 1.28 5.94 -1.26
C LEU A 55 1.53 5.12 0.01
N LEU A 56 2.39 5.64 0.88
CA LEU A 56 2.64 5.15 2.23
C LEU A 56 2.36 6.28 3.23
N LEU A 57 1.62 5.97 4.29
CA LEU A 57 1.35 6.89 5.39
C LEU A 57 1.68 6.23 6.73
N PHE A 58 2.29 6.99 7.63
CA PHE A 58 2.57 6.55 8.99
C PHE A 58 1.54 7.11 9.96
N ARG A 59 1.20 6.32 10.97
CA ARG A 59 0.46 6.82 12.11
C ARG A 59 1.41 7.55 13.06
N LEU A 60 1.03 8.75 13.43
CA LEU A 60 1.78 9.62 14.33
C LEU A 60 1.41 9.34 15.79
N PRO A 61 2.26 9.73 16.77
CA PRO A 61 1.97 9.51 18.19
C PRO A 61 0.69 10.19 18.69
N ASP A 62 0.23 11.24 18.02
CA ASP A 62 -1.02 11.94 18.32
C ASP A 62 -2.27 11.24 17.73
N GLY A 63 -2.08 10.09 17.07
CA GLY A 63 -3.13 9.30 16.43
C GLY A 63 -3.37 9.67 14.96
N THR A 64 -2.90 10.84 14.52
CA THR A 64 -3.11 11.33 13.15
C THR A 64 -2.20 10.63 12.15
N TRP A 65 -2.41 10.89 10.85
CA TRP A 65 -1.58 10.34 9.78
C TRP A 65 -0.57 11.36 9.24
N SER A 66 0.63 10.88 8.92
CA SER A 66 1.70 11.65 8.27
C SER A 66 1.29 12.15 6.89
N SER A 67 2.10 13.03 6.31
CA SER A 67 2.01 13.31 4.87
C SER A 67 2.30 12.04 4.07
N PRO A 68 1.68 11.84 2.90
CA PRO A 68 1.90 10.66 2.10
C PRO A 68 3.31 10.65 1.50
N LEU A 69 4.00 9.53 1.66
CA LEU A 69 5.20 9.18 0.93
C LEU A 69 4.83 8.46 -0.37
N PHE A 70 5.62 8.65 -1.41
CA PHE A 70 5.45 7.91 -2.65
C PHE A 70 6.23 6.61 -2.59
N VAL A 71 5.61 5.52 -3.04
CA VAL A 71 6.22 4.18 -3.07
C VAL A 71 6.04 3.53 -4.41
N LEU A 72 6.95 2.62 -4.74
CA LEU A 72 6.87 1.73 -5.88
C LEU A 72 6.91 0.28 -5.38
N LEU A 73 5.90 -0.50 -5.73
CA LEU A 73 5.94 -1.95 -5.59
C LEU A 73 6.32 -2.57 -6.91
N SER A 74 7.36 -3.40 -6.92
CA SER A 74 7.80 -4.15 -8.09
C SER A 74 8.20 -5.57 -7.71
N GLY A 75 8.09 -6.54 -8.59
CA GLY A 75 8.55 -7.89 -8.26
C GLY A 75 8.44 -8.85 -9.42
N GLY A 76 9.26 -9.90 -9.36
CA GLY A 76 9.13 -11.05 -10.23
C GLY A 76 8.16 -12.09 -9.67
N SER A 77 7.75 -13.01 -10.51
CA SER A 77 7.26 -14.33 -10.07
C SER A 77 7.80 -15.41 -10.99
N LEU A 78 8.04 -16.60 -10.41
CA LEU A 78 8.39 -17.82 -11.11
C LEU A 78 7.39 -18.89 -10.67
N GLY A 79 6.71 -19.56 -11.62
CA GLY A 79 5.80 -20.66 -11.30
C GLY A 79 4.62 -20.81 -12.25
N LEU A 80 3.67 -21.68 -11.87
CA LEU A 80 2.46 -22.02 -12.62
C LEU A 80 1.40 -20.89 -12.63
N GLN A 81 1.83 -19.64 -12.62
CA GLN A 81 0.96 -18.47 -12.65
C GLN A 81 0.71 -18.07 -14.09
N LEU A 82 -0.56 -17.96 -14.47
CA LEU A 82 -0.98 -17.57 -15.82
C LEU A 82 -2.03 -16.46 -15.76
N GLY A 83 -1.82 -15.42 -16.55
CA GLY A 83 -2.83 -14.38 -16.78
C GLY A 83 -2.30 -12.96 -16.65
N ALA A 84 -3.24 -12.02 -16.76
CA ALA A 84 -3.01 -10.61 -16.54
C ALA A 84 -4.12 -10.06 -15.65
N SER A 85 -3.75 -9.24 -14.66
CA SER A 85 -4.71 -8.60 -13.77
C SER A 85 -4.26 -7.21 -13.38
N SER A 86 -5.24 -6.39 -13.02
CA SER A 86 -5.02 -5.12 -12.34
C SER A 86 -5.71 -5.19 -10.98
N SER A 87 -5.05 -4.76 -9.92
CA SER A 87 -5.62 -4.85 -8.57
C SER A 87 -5.35 -3.61 -7.76
N ASP A 88 -6.32 -3.24 -6.94
CA ASP A 88 -6.13 -2.22 -5.93
C ASP A 88 -5.69 -2.93 -4.65
N VAL A 89 -4.56 -2.51 -4.08
CA VAL A 89 -3.94 -3.14 -2.91
C VAL A 89 -3.94 -2.18 -1.73
N LEU A 90 -4.32 -2.68 -0.56
CA LEU A 90 -4.17 -2.01 0.72
C LEU A 90 -3.38 -2.92 1.66
N LEU A 91 -2.26 -2.42 2.17
CA LEU A 91 -1.45 -3.09 3.20
C LEU A 91 -1.53 -2.28 4.49
N LEU A 92 -1.79 -2.95 5.60
CA LEU A 92 -1.80 -2.38 6.94
C LEU A 92 -0.68 -3.02 7.77
N PHE A 93 0.28 -2.20 8.18
CA PHE A 93 1.41 -2.62 9.01
C PHE A 93 1.06 -2.38 10.47
N ARG A 94 1.29 -3.37 11.34
CA ARG A 94 1.02 -3.25 12.78
C ARG A 94 2.21 -2.77 13.59
N SER A 95 3.42 -2.86 13.05
CA SER A 95 4.63 -2.40 13.72
C SER A 95 5.32 -1.34 12.88
N ALA A 96 5.67 -0.23 13.51
CA ALA A 96 6.54 0.78 12.89
C ALA A 96 7.95 0.23 12.61
N ALA A 97 8.39 -0.80 13.34
CA ALA A 97 9.69 -1.44 13.16
C ALA A 97 9.82 -2.18 11.82
N ASP A 98 8.71 -2.68 11.27
CA ASP A 98 8.69 -3.32 9.93
C ASP A 98 9.02 -2.31 8.82
N LEU A 99 8.92 -1.01 9.14
CA LEU A 99 9.11 0.11 8.23
C LEU A 99 10.42 0.86 8.50
N ASP A 100 11.11 0.58 9.61
CA ASP A 100 12.50 1.02 9.79
C ASP A 100 13.40 0.38 8.71
N VAL A 101 12.96 -0.73 8.12
CA VAL A 101 13.59 -1.33 6.93
C VAL A 101 13.39 -0.46 5.67
N LEU A 102 12.31 0.36 5.59
CA LEU A 102 12.15 1.35 4.51
C LEU A 102 13.09 2.55 4.65
N GLU A 103 13.58 2.85 5.87
CA GLU A 103 14.62 3.87 6.06
C GLU A 103 15.90 3.51 5.27
N ASN A 104 16.19 2.21 5.13
CA ASN A 104 17.29 1.69 4.31
C ASN A 104 16.89 1.41 2.85
N GLY A 105 15.71 1.88 2.43
CA GLY A 105 15.31 1.99 1.04
C GLY A 105 14.31 0.93 0.54
N LYS A 106 14.35 -0.33 1.00
CA LYS A 106 13.51 -1.38 0.41
C LYS A 106 13.01 -2.41 1.42
N VAL A 107 11.73 -2.72 1.38
CA VAL A 107 11.12 -3.85 2.11
C VAL A 107 10.75 -4.96 1.13
N THR A 108 11.24 -6.18 1.39
CA THR A 108 10.81 -7.35 0.62
C THR A 108 9.58 -7.97 1.26
N LEU A 109 8.52 -8.10 0.47
CA LEU A 109 7.28 -8.76 0.84
C LEU A 109 7.44 -10.27 0.61
N THR A 110 8.02 -10.94 1.60
CA THR A 110 8.36 -12.37 1.56
C THR A 110 7.26 -13.29 2.05
N ALA A 111 6.39 -12.81 2.95
CA ALA A 111 5.29 -13.60 3.50
C ALA A 111 4.15 -12.69 3.99
N ILE A 112 3.29 -12.22 3.08
CA ILE A 112 2.10 -11.47 3.48
C ILE A 112 0.94 -12.46 3.65
N ALA A 113 0.40 -12.52 4.87
CA ALA A 113 -0.90 -13.10 5.11
C ALA A 113 -1.98 -12.17 4.54
N ALA A 114 -2.38 -12.41 3.30
CA ALA A 114 -3.43 -11.62 2.64
C ALA A 114 -4.81 -12.19 2.97
N VAL A 115 -5.73 -11.34 3.42
CA VAL A 115 -7.16 -11.67 3.55
C VAL A 115 -7.84 -11.12 2.30
N ALA A 116 -8.16 -12.01 1.36
CA ALA A 116 -8.94 -11.63 0.18
C ALA A 116 -10.42 -11.45 0.58
N VAL A 117 -10.94 -10.22 0.47
CA VAL A 117 -12.36 -9.91 0.68
C VAL A 117 -12.96 -9.48 -0.66
N GLY A 118 -13.87 -10.27 -1.21
CA GLY A 118 -14.61 -9.90 -2.42
C GLY A 118 -15.78 -10.83 -2.70
N ASN A 119 -16.96 -10.26 -2.89
CA ASN A 119 -18.04 -10.93 -3.60
C ASN A 119 -17.78 -10.78 -5.12
N PHE A 120 -18.18 -11.77 -5.92
CA PHE A 120 -17.86 -12.02 -7.34
C PHE A 120 -16.63 -12.90 -7.62
N GLY A 121 -16.85 -14.22 -7.59
CA GLY A 121 -16.20 -15.15 -8.51
C GLY A 121 -14.75 -15.56 -8.24
N LYS A 122 -14.48 -16.15 -7.06
CA LYS A 122 -13.28 -16.95 -6.72
C LYS A 122 -11.91 -16.33 -7.02
N ALA A 123 -11.37 -15.61 -6.03
CA ALA A 123 -9.94 -15.64 -5.72
C ALA A 123 -9.76 -15.75 -4.20
N SER A 124 -9.51 -16.96 -3.71
CA SER A 124 -9.18 -17.26 -2.32
C SER A 124 -7.66 -17.29 -2.15
N VAL A 125 -7.09 -16.36 -1.39
CA VAL A 125 -5.77 -16.58 -0.76
C VAL A 125 -6.07 -17.12 0.63
N ALA A 126 -6.02 -18.44 0.76
CA ALA A 126 -6.02 -19.09 2.06
C ALA A 126 -4.59 -19.03 2.60
N ALA A 127 -4.29 -18.07 3.48
CA ALA A 127 -3.16 -18.25 4.40
C ALA A 127 -3.47 -19.52 5.19
N THR A 128 -2.67 -20.57 4.98
CA THR A 128 -2.92 -21.87 5.59
C THR A 128 -2.54 -21.79 7.07
N ASP A 129 -3.57 -21.62 7.90
CA ASP A 129 -3.61 -21.84 9.35
C ASP A 129 -2.73 -20.91 10.24
N ILE A 130 -3.03 -20.92 11.54
CA ILE A 130 -2.22 -20.42 12.68
C ILE A 130 -2.51 -18.96 13.14
N ARG A 131 -3.44 -18.84 14.11
CA ARG A 131 -3.53 -17.81 15.18
C ARG A 131 -2.86 -16.45 14.88
N PHE A 132 -3.66 -15.47 14.44
CA PHE A 132 -3.40 -14.02 14.37
C PHE A 132 -2.08 -13.52 14.98
N LYS A 133 -1.00 -13.54 14.19
CA LYS A 133 0.30 -12.89 14.43
C LYS A 133 0.93 -12.37 13.12
N ALA A 134 0.13 -11.95 12.15
CA ALA A 134 0.67 -11.31 10.96
C ALA A 134 1.07 -9.87 11.31
N ASP A 135 2.30 -9.50 10.97
CA ASP A 135 2.83 -8.14 11.12
C ASP A 135 2.24 -7.18 10.08
N ILE A 136 1.78 -7.73 8.95
CA ILE A 136 1.15 -7.01 7.84
C ILE A 136 -0.15 -7.71 7.44
N TYR A 137 -1.24 -6.96 7.40
CA TYR A 137 -2.49 -7.38 6.77
C TYR A 137 -2.58 -6.84 5.35
N ALA A 138 -3.12 -7.63 4.41
CA ALA A 138 -3.35 -7.17 3.04
C ALA A 138 -4.78 -7.42 2.56
N TRP A 139 -5.38 -6.39 1.98
CA TRP A 139 -6.61 -6.45 1.20
C TRP A 139 -6.31 -6.20 -0.28
N LEU A 140 -6.96 -6.99 -1.12
CA LEU A 140 -6.77 -6.96 -2.57
C LEU A 140 -8.14 -6.92 -3.24
N ARG A 141 -8.39 -5.90 -4.06
CA ARG A 141 -9.54 -5.84 -4.95
C ARG A 141 -9.07 -6.05 -6.38
N GLN A 142 -9.31 -7.26 -6.90
CA GLN A 142 -8.82 -7.67 -8.21
C GLN A 142 -9.83 -7.39 -9.33
N ARG A 143 -9.33 -6.94 -10.48
CA ARG A 143 -10.01 -6.91 -11.77
C ARG A 143 -9.23 -7.82 -12.73
N GLY A 144 -9.91 -8.78 -13.34
CA GLY A 144 -9.31 -9.80 -14.22
C GLY A 144 -9.04 -11.13 -13.53
N LEU A 145 -8.50 -12.09 -14.29
CA LEU A 145 -8.22 -13.45 -13.85
C LEU A 145 -6.71 -13.63 -13.61
N PHE A 146 -6.35 -14.00 -12.39
CA PHE A 146 -4.98 -14.33 -12.00
C PHE A 146 -5.03 -15.49 -11.02
N LEU A 147 -4.26 -16.55 -11.30
CA LEU A 147 -4.15 -17.75 -10.46
C LEU A 147 -2.74 -17.80 -9.86
N GLY A 148 -2.60 -17.48 -8.56
CA GLY A 148 -1.32 -17.48 -7.87
C GLY A 148 -1.29 -16.62 -6.61
N VAL A 149 -0.14 -16.59 -5.93
CA VAL A 149 0.14 -15.70 -4.79
C VAL A 149 0.40 -14.28 -5.29
N ALA A 150 -0.31 -13.29 -4.74
CA ALA A 150 -0.36 -11.96 -5.34
C ALA A 150 0.87 -11.08 -5.07
N LEU A 151 1.45 -11.17 -3.87
CA LEU A 151 2.44 -10.20 -3.37
C LEU A 151 3.80 -10.82 -3.00
N GLU A 152 3.94 -12.14 -3.10
CA GLU A 152 5.22 -12.81 -2.84
C GLU A 152 6.29 -12.35 -3.83
N GLY A 153 7.50 -12.14 -3.31
CA GLY A 153 8.66 -11.68 -4.10
C GLY A 153 8.53 -10.24 -4.59
N ALA A 154 7.64 -9.44 -4.01
CA ALA A 154 7.55 -8.02 -4.28
C ALA A 154 8.51 -7.23 -3.39
N LEU A 155 9.10 -6.17 -3.95
CA LEU A 155 9.87 -5.15 -3.28
C LEU A 155 9.02 -3.90 -3.21
N LEU A 156 8.85 -3.36 -2.01
CA LEU A 156 8.30 -2.04 -1.75
C LEU A 156 9.46 -1.07 -1.54
N ASP A 157 9.55 -0.06 -2.38
CA ASP A 157 10.62 0.94 -2.42
C ASP A 157 10.03 2.35 -2.28
N LEU A 158 10.80 3.29 -1.74
CA LEU A 158 10.42 4.70 -1.73
C LEU A 158 10.67 5.30 -3.11
N ASP A 159 9.65 5.90 -3.71
CA ASP A 159 9.76 6.62 -4.98
C ASP A 159 10.29 8.04 -4.72
N MET A 160 11.58 8.11 -4.37
CA MET A 160 12.29 9.35 -4.09
C MET A 160 12.21 10.37 -5.24
N PRO A 161 12.35 9.97 -6.53
CA PRO A 161 12.19 10.91 -7.64
C PRO A 161 10.80 11.57 -7.69
N THR A 162 9.72 10.78 -7.55
CA THR A 162 8.35 11.34 -7.52
C THR A 162 8.15 12.23 -6.30
N MET A 163 8.69 11.82 -5.16
CA MET A 163 8.58 12.58 -3.91
C MET A 163 9.30 13.93 -3.98
N GLN A 164 10.50 13.99 -4.56
CA GLN A 164 11.25 15.22 -4.85
C GLN A 164 10.53 16.15 -5.80
N ALA A 165 9.88 15.59 -6.84
CA ALA A 165 9.08 16.38 -7.75
C ALA A 165 7.82 16.97 -7.08
N PHE A 166 7.28 16.30 -6.07
CA PHE A 166 6.03 16.71 -5.41
C PHE A 166 6.24 17.65 -4.21
N TYR A 167 7.17 17.35 -3.30
CA TYR A 167 7.44 18.14 -2.08
C TYR A 167 8.62 19.12 -2.22
N ALA A 168 9.17 19.27 -3.43
CA ALA A 168 10.38 20.01 -3.75
C ALA A 168 11.71 19.37 -3.25
N PRO A 169 12.84 19.59 -3.94
CA PRO A 169 14.08 18.84 -3.73
C PRO A 169 14.79 19.08 -2.40
N ASN A 170 14.50 20.20 -1.72
CA ASN A 170 15.28 20.67 -0.56
C ASN A 170 14.62 20.38 0.80
N GLU A 171 13.44 19.77 0.82
CA GLU A 171 12.65 19.52 2.06
C GLU A 171 12.55 18.04 2.45
N ILE A 172 13.18 17.14 1.69
CA ILE A 172 12.98 15.70 1.85
C ILE A 172 14.07 15.10 2.74
N ASN A 173 13.75 15.03 4.02
CA ASN A 173 14.35 14.08 4.94
C ASN A 173 13.27 13.05 5.30
N PHE A 174 13.56 11.75 5.15
CA PHE A 174 12.60 10.68 5.47
C PHE A 174 12.03 10.85 6.89
N ASN A 175 12.86 11.23 7.86
CA ASN A 175 12.42 11.50 9.21
C ASN A 175 11.50 12.73 9.30
N ALA A 176 11.77 13.79 8.53
CA ALA A 176 10.87 14.96 8.48
C ALA A 176 9.49 14.61 7.91
N LEU A 177 9.44 13.74 6.89
CA LEU A 177 8.18 13.29 6.29
C LEU A 177 7.43 12.28 7.17
N ARG A 178 8.16 11.37 7.83
CA ARG A 178 7.63 10.37 8.78
C ARG A 178 7.01 11.03 10.01
N TYR A 179 7.61 12.11 10.51
CA TYR A 179 7.15 12.83 11.70
C TYR A 179 6.35 14.12 11.39
N GLY A 180 5.96 14.34 10.13
CA GLY A 180 4.95 15.34 9.76
C GLY A 180 5.41 16.80 9.73
N THR A 181 6.71 17.07 9.56
CA THR A 181 7.24 18.44 9.49
C THR A 181 7.30 18.95 8.05
N LEU A 182 6.15 19.08 7.39
CA LEU A 182 6.08 19.75 6.08
C LEU A 182 5.32 21.07 6.18
N ILE A 183 5.99 22.14 5.73
CA ILE A 183 5.51 23.53 5.85
C ILE A 183 4.53 23.89 4.72
N HIS A 184 4.60 23.18 3.58
CA HIS A 184 3.70 23.33 2.44
C HIS A 184 3.05 22.00 2.06
N THR A 185 1.74 21.91 2.29
CA THR A 185 0.96 20.70 2.01
C THR A 185 0.04 20.96 0.82
N HIS A 186 0.17 20.16 -0.24
CA HIS A 186 -0.71 20.20 -1.41
C HIS A 186 -2.17 19.94 -0.99
N SER A 187 -3.16 20.57 -1.62
CA SER A 187 -4.59 20.45 -1.24
C SER A 187 -5.09 19.00 -1.17
N LEU A 188 -4.67 18.16 -2.14
CA LEU A 188 -4.96 16.72 -2.17
C LEU A 188 -4.44 15.94 -0.95
N VAL A 189 -3.35 16.41 -0.32
CA VAL A 189 -2.86 15.80 0.93
C VAL A 189 -3.82 16.13 2.07
N GLY A 190 -4.41 17.32 2.08
CA GLY A 190 -5.48 17.67 3.01
C GLY A 190 -6.70 16.74 2.87
N GLU A 191 -7.16 16.52 1.64
CA GLU A 191 -8.29 15.61 1.37
C GLU A 191 -8.01 14.17 1.81
N LEU A 192 -6.82 13.65 1.50
CA LEU A 192 -6.38 12.32 1.93
C LEU A 192 -6.33 12.22 3.47
N ARG A 193 -5.84 13.25 4.15
CA ARG A 193 -5.81 13.30 5.62
C ARG A 193 -7.19 13.36 6.24
N GLU A 194 -8.10 14.17 5.70
CA GLU A 194 -9.50 14.23 6.16
C GLU A 194 -10.19 12.88 6.00
N LEU A 195 -9.98 12.21 4.88
CA LEU A 195 -10.53 10.87 4.63
C LEU A 195 -10.00 9.85 5.65
N LEU A 196 -8.73 9.93 6.00
CA LEU A 196 -8.12 9.04 6.99
C LEU A 196 -8.55 9.32 8.43
N LYS A 197 -9.15 10.47 8.74
CA LYS A 197 -9.83 10.65 10.04
C LYS A 197 -11.03 9.71 10.18
N GLY A 198 -11.70 9.37 9.07
CA GLY A 198 -12.74 8.35 9.03
C GLY A 198 -12.23 6.91 9.16
N TRP A 199 -10.90 6.72 9.30
CA TRP A 199 -10.25 5.43 9.50
C TRP A 199 -10.08 5.08 11.00
N GLU A 200 -10.25 6.06 11.91
CA GLU A 200 -10.20 5.86 13.37
C GLU A 200 -11.44 5.12 13.90
#